data_AF-A0A0P6X0Z6-F1
#
_entry.id   AF-A0A0P6X0Z6-F1
#
_cell.length_a   1.000
_cell.length_b   1.000
_cell.length_c   1.000
_cell.angle_alpha   90.00
_cell.angle_beta   90.00
_cell.angle_gamma   90.00
#
_symmetry.space_group_name_H-M   'P 1'
#
loop_
_entity.id
_entity.type
_entity.pdbx_description
1 polymer ?
#
loop_
_entity_poly.entity_id
_entity_poly.type
_entity_poly.pdbx_seq_one_letter_code
_entity_poly.pdbx_strand_id
1 'polypeptide(L)'
;MKFDFGLVITAVAMLFFYLRLAMLRGRKRRLEREQALKAKKAGKGAKVALPDPNKPRYEIRSWVLVGIAVALMLVGLAARQATSFPQVMQDYWWVGTSLGAVLFSFCFK
;
A
#
# COMPACT_ATOMS: atom_id res chain seq x y z
N MET A 1 13.53 -27.26 -9.04
CA MET A 1 12.93 -26.24 -8.13
C MET A 1 11.43 -26.26 -8.34
N LYS A 2 10.64 -26.67 -7.34
CA LYS A 2 9.17 -26.61 -7.43
C LYS A 2 8.78 -25.13 -7.40
N PHE A 3 8.34 -24.58 -8.52
CA PHE A 3 7.79 -23.23 -8.54
C PHE A 3 6.48 -23.26 -7.75
N ASP A 4 6.55 -22.79 -6.50
CA ASP A 4 5.37 -22.64 -5.66
C ASP A 4 4.51 -21.51 -6.25
N PHE A 5 3.41 -21.89 -6.89
CA PHE A 5 2.47 -20.97 -7.51
C PHE A 5 1.99 -19.89 -6.53
N GLY A 6 1.78 -20.25 -5.26
CA GLY A 6 1.43 -19.30 -4.21
C GLY A 6 2.50 -18.25 -3.92
N LEU A 7 3.78 -18.60 -4.08
CA LEU A 7 4.92 -17.71 -3.89
C LEU A 7 5.02 -16.69 -5.04
N VAL A 8 4.74 -17.14 -6.26
CA VAL A 8 4.66 -16.26 -7.44
C VAL A 8 3.55 -15.23 -7.25
N ILE A 9 2.37 -15.65 -6.81
CA ILE A 9 1.24 -14.74 -6.60
C ILE A 9 1.53 -13.72 -5.50
N THR A 10 2.09 -14.16 -4.37
CA THR A 10 2.46 -13.23 -3.27
C THR A 10 3.55 -12.25 -3.72
N ALA A 11 4.54 -12.70 -4.50
CA ALA A 11 5.55 -11.82 -5.07
C ALA A 11 4.95 -10.76 -6.01
N VAL A 12 3.99 -11.15 -6.87
CA VAL A 12 3.26 -10.21 -7.73
C VAL A 12 2.41 -9.24 -6.91
N ALA A 13 1.74 -9.70 -5.86
CA ALA A 13 0.96 -8.84 -4.97
C ALA A 13 1.84 -7.81 -4.24
N MET A 14 3.03 -8.22 -3.78
CA MET A 14 4.02 -7.30 -3.21
C MET A 14 4.54 -6.30 -4.24
N LEU A 15 4.79 -6.74 -5.49
CA LEU A 15 5.19 -5.85 -6.57
C LEU A 15 4.11 -4.79 -6.82
N PHE A 16 2.84 -5.20 -6.87
CA PHE A 16 1.71 -4.29 -7.03
C PHE A 16 1.60 -3.29 -5.87
N PHE A 17 1.77 -3.77 -4.63
CA PHE A 17 1.82 -2.92 -3.44
C PHE A 17 2.93 -1.85 -3.55
N TYR A 18 4.13 -2.25 -3.95
CA TYR A 18 5.26 -1.33 -4.09
C TYR A 18 5.05 -0.33 -5.23
N LEU A 19 4.51 -0.77 -6.37
CA LEU A 19 4.14 0.09 -7.49
C LEU A 19 3.08 1.11 -7.08
N ARG A 20 2.09 0.72 -6.27
CA ARG A 20 1.07 1.63 -5.77
C ARG A 20 1.66 2.72 -4.86
N LEU A 21 2.57 2.35 -3.96
CA LEU A 21 3.32 3.31 -3.13
C LEU A 21 4.19 4.25 -3.97
N ALA A 22 4.84 3.74 -5.03
CA ALA A 22 5.62 4.55 -5.95
C ALA A 22 4.73 5.54 -6.74
N MET A 23 3.55 5.10 -7.19
CA MET A 23 2.58 5.97 -7.85
C MET A 23 2.03 7.07 -6.93
N LEU A 24 1.77 6.76 -5.65
CA LEU A 24 1.38 7.78 -4.66
C LEU A 24 2.45 8.86 -4.51
N ARG A 25 3.72 8.45 -4.35
CA ARG A 25 4.87 9.37 -4.32
C ARG A 25 4.93 10.26 -5.57
N GLY A 26 4.73 9.65 -6.74
CA GLY A 26 4.74 10.35 -8.03
C GLY A 26 3.63 11.38 -8.18
N ARG A 27 2.40 11.04 -7.79
CA ARG A 27 1.25 11.97 -7.83
C ARG A 27 1.46 13.16 -6.90
N LYS A 28 1.94 12.94 -5.68
CA LYS A 28 2.18 14.03 -4.72
C LYS A 28 3.26 15.00 -5.20
N ARG A 29 4.36 14.48 -5.77
CA ARG A 29 5.42 15.32 -6.39
C ARG A 29 4.94 16.13 -7.58
N ARG A 30 3.99 15.60 -8.37
CA ARG A 30 3.36 16.35 -9.46
C ARG A 30 2.46 17.47 -8.93
N LEU A 31 1.62 17.17 -7.92
CA LEU A 31 0.75 18.16 -7.28
C LEU A 31 1.55 19.30 -6.61
N GLU A 32 2.65 18.98 -5.93
CA GLU A 32 3.57 19.98 -5.34
C GLU A 32 4.12 20.93 -6.42
N ARG A 33 4.50 20.40 -7.59
CA ARG A 33 4.99 21.21 -8.72
C ARG A 33 3.91 22.10 -9.33
N GLU A 34 2.70 21.58 -9.50
CA GLU A 34 1.56 22.35 -10.01
C GLU A 34 1.16 23.48 -9.07
N GLN A 35 1.16 23.22 -7.75
CA GLN A 35 0.88 24.24 -6.74
C GLN A 35 1.97 25.33 -6.72
N ALA A 36 3.25 24.96 -6.80
CA ALA A 36 4.34 25.93 -6.90
C ALA A 36 4.25 26.79 -8.19
N LEU A 37 3.85 26.19 -9.31
CA LEU A 37 3.65 26.92 -10.57
C LEU A 37 2.44 27.87 -10.49
N LYS A 38 1.34 27.46 -9.85
CA LYS A 38 0.18 28.32 -9.57
C LYS A 38 0.53 29.47 -8.63
N ALA A 39 1.35 29.23 -7.59
CA ALA A 39 1.86 30.27 -6.70
C ALA A 39 2.69 31.31 -7.43
N LYS A 40 3.56 30.89 -8.36
CA LYS A 40 4.34 31.82 -9.20
C LYS A 40 3.46 32.62 -10.17
N LYS A 41 2.40 32.01 -10.72
CA LYS A 41 1.47 32.67 -11.65
C LYS A 41 0.48 33.64 -10.97
N ALA A 42 0.16 33.44 -9.70
CA ALA A 42 -0.87 34.22 -9.00
C ALA A 42 -0.43 35.61 -8.48
N GLY A 43 0.86 35.97 -8.61
CA GLY A 43 1.38 37.27 -8.19
C GLY A 43 1.51 37.46 -6.66
N LYS A 44 2.33 38.43 -6.23
CA LYS A 44 2.63 38.77 -4.82
C LYS A 44 1.35 39.20 -4.07
N GLY A 45 0.55 38.26 -3.58
CA GLY A 45 -0.65 38.57 -2.79
C GLY A 45 -1.66 37.43 -2.67
N ALA A 46 -1.64 36.45 -3.57
CA ALA A 46 -2.47 35.27 -3.42
C ALA A 46 -1.86 34.35 -2.35
N LYS A 47 -2.60 34.11 -1.25
CA LYS A 47 -2.29 33.09 -0.24
C LYS A 47 -2.42 31.70 -0.87
N VAL A 48 -1.48 31.33 -1.74
CA VAL A 48 -1.35 29.95 -2.19
C VAL A 48 -0.72 29.21 -1.04
N ALA A 49 -1.50 28.32 -0.41
CA ALA A 49 -1.01 27.44 0.64
C ALA A 49 0.14 26.61 0.06
N LEU A 50 1.37 27.03 0.37
CA LEU A 50 2.56 26.26 0.05
C LEU A 50 2.46 24.94 0.84
N PRO A 51 2.73 23.79 0.20
CA PRO A 51 2.73 22.53 0.91
C PRO A 51 3.76 22.60 2.04
N ASP A 52 3.27 22.50 3.27
CA ASP A 52 4.08 22.59 4.48
C ASP A 52 5.14 21.46 4.46
N PRO A 53 6.44 21.79 4.47
CA PRO A 53 7.51 20.79 4.40
C PRO A 53 7.49 19.82 5.58
N ASN A 54 6.80 20.17 6.68
CA ASN A 54 6.71 19.35 7.89
C ASN A 54 5.48 18.43 7.92
N LYS A 55 4.60 18.47 6.91
CA LYS A 55 3.46 17.53 6.87
C LYS A 55 3.90 16.14 6.43
N PRO A 56 3.52 15.06 7.15
CA PRO A 56 3.86 13.71 6.75
C PRO A 56 3.40 13.43 5.30
N ARG A 57 4.34 12.92 4.51
CA ARG A 57 4.16 12.75 3.07
C ARG A 57 3.16 11.66 2.70
N TYR A 58 2.70 10.90 3.69
CA TYR A 58 1.69 9.86 3.57
C TYR A 58 0.67 10.04 4.68
N GLU A 59 -0.61 9.99 4.30
CA GLU A 59 -1.70 10.00 5.26
C GLU A 59 -2.34 8.61 5.23
N ILE A 60 -2.42 7.97 6.41
CA ILE A 60 -3.11 6.69 6.52
C ILE A 60 -4.60 7.01 6.43
N ARG A 61 -5.24 6.58 5.33
CA ARG A 61 -6.67 6.82 5.09
C ARG A 61 -7.53 6.20 6.18
N SER A 62 -7.14 5.02 6.67
CA SER A 62 -7.83 4.31 7.73
C SER A 62 -6.90 3.32 8.43
N TRP A 63 -6.68 3.54 9.72
CA TRP A 63 -5.95 2.62 10.58
C TRP A 63 -6.69 1.28 10.79
N VAL A 64 -8.02 1.27 10.66
CA VAL A 64 -8.83 0.04 10.71
C VAL A 64 -8.52 -0.86 9.52
N LEU A 65 -8.42 -0.28 8.32
CA LEU A 65 -8.05 -1.01 7.11
C LEU A 65 -6.62 -1.55 7.21
N VAL A 66 -5.69 -0.80 7.82
CA VAL A 66 -4.33 -1.28 8.12
C VAL A 66 -4.38 -2.50 9.04
N GLY A 67 -5.14 -2.44 10.13
CA GLY A 67 -5.29 -3.56 11.06
C GLY A 67 -5.86 -4.81 10.39
N ILE A 68 -6.90 -4.66 9.57
CA ILE A 68 -7.50 -5.78 8.81
C ILE A 68 -6.50 -6.37 7.80
N ALA A 69 -5.76 -5.52 7.08
CA ALA A 69 -4.78 -5.98 6.11
C ALA A 69 -3.61 -6.74 6.77
N VAL A 70 -3.12 -6.26 7.90
CA VAL A 70 -2.07 -6.92 8.69
C VAL A 70 -2.59 -8.23 9.27
N ALA A 71 -3.81 -8.26 9.81
CA ALA A 71 -4.44 -9.49 10.29
C ALA A 71 -4.56 -10.54 9.18
N LEU A 72 -4.99 -10.15 7.97
CA LEU A 72 -5.06 -11.05 6.81
C LEU A 72 -3.69 -11.60 6.40
N MET A 73 -2.64 -10.77 6.43
CA MET A 73 -1.27 -11.23 6.17
C MET A 73 -0.79 -12.24 7.21
N LEU A 74 -1.05 -11.96 8.50
CA LEU A 74 -0.68 -12.84 9.61
C LEU A 74 -1.44 -14.16 9.58
N VAL A 75 -2.73 -14.13 9.24
CA VAL A 75 -3.54 -15.34 9.05
C VAL A 75 -3.00 -16.18 7.90
N GLY A 76 -2.63 -15.57 6.77
CA GLY A 76 -2.01 -16.30 5.65
C GLY A 76 -0.65 -16.93 6.01
N LEU A 77 0.16 -16.23 6.82
CA LEU A 77 1.43 -16.77 7.30
C LEU A 77 1.22 -17.92 8.31
N ALA A 78 0.29 -17.73 9.25
CA ALA A 78 -0.09 -18.75 10.23
C ALA A 78 -0.66 -20.00 9.54
N ALA A 79 -1.49 -19.83 8.50
CA ALA A 79 -2.03 -20.93 7.72
C ALA A 79 -0.93 -21.76 7.04
N ARG A 80 0.22 -21.17 6.69
CA ARG A 80 1.37 -21.89 6.12
C ARG A 80 2.20 -22.63 7.18
N GLN A 81 2.31 -22.07 8.38
CA GLN A 81 3.22 -22.58 9.42
C GLN A 81 2.55 -23.52 10.42
N ALA A 82 1.25 -23.35 10.66
CA ALA A 82 0.52 -24.12 11.65
C ALA A 82 -0.04 -25.42 11.04
N THR A 83 0.39 -26.55 11.60
CA THR A 83 -0.08 -27.90 11.26
C THR A 83 -1.52 -28.17 11.71
N SER A 84 -2.11 -27.28 12.51
CA SER A 84 -3.47 -27.36 13.04
C SER A 84 -4.56 -26.85 12.09
N PHE A 85 -4.20 -26.21 10.97
CA PHE A 85 -5.18 -25.78 9.97
C PHE A 85 -5.48 -26.89 8.94
N PRO A 86 -6.72 -26.95 8.41
CA PRO A 86 -7.07 -27.88 7.33
C PRO A 86 -6.12 -27.73 6.14
N GLN A 87 -5.75 -28.84 5.47
CA GLN A 87 -4.85 -28.84 4.30
C GLN A 87 -5.28 -27.83 3.21
N VAL A 88 -6.58 -27.62 3.05
CA VAL A 88 -7.14 -26.61 2.13
C VAL A 88 -6.64 -25.20 2.47
N MET A 89 -6.61 -24.81 3.75
CA MET A 89 -6.07 -23.50 4.15
C MET A 89 -4.55 -23.42 3.99
N GLN A 90 -3.84 -24.53 4.17
CA GLN A 90 -2.40 -24.61 3.91
C GLN A 90 -2.08 -24.48 2.42
N ASP A 91 -2.91 -25.00 1.51
CA ASP A 91 -2.73 -24.89 0.06
C ASP A 91 -3.07 -23.48 -0.47
N TYR A 92 -4.09 -22.85 0.12
CA TYR A 92 -4.54 -21.49 -0.25
C TYR A 92 -3.97 -20.38 0.63
N TRP A 93 -2.92 -20.64 1.42
CA TRP A 93 -2.28 -19.67 2.32
C TRP A 93 -1.95 -18.33 1.64
N TRP A 94 -1.54 -18.40 0.36
CA TRP A 94 -1.18 -17.26 -0.48
C TRP A 94 -2.36 -16.33 -0.76
N VAL A 95 -3.61 -16.82 -0.72
CA VAL A 95 -4.82 -16.00 -0.93
C VAL A 95 -4.93 -14.97 0.19
N GLY A 96 -4.80 -15.39 1.45
CA GLY A 96 -4.87 -14.50 2.61
C GLY A 96 -3.77 -13.44 2.60
N THR A 97 -2.52 -13.87 2.37
CA THR A 97 -1.37 -12.95 2.34
C THR A 97 -1.44 -11.97 1.17
N SER A 98 -1.82 -12.42 -0.03
CA SER A 98 -1.92 -11.56 -1.21
C SER A 98 -3.08 -10.59 -1.11
N LEU A 99 -4.23 -11.04 -0.61
CA LEU A 99 -5.40 -10.18 -0.38
C LEU A 99 -5.08 -9.11 0.68
N GLY A 100 -4.39 -9.48 1.76
CA GLY A 100 -3.87 -8.56 2.75
C GLY A 100 -2.92 -7.52 2.14
N ALA A 101 -1.99 -7.93 1.26
CA ALA A 101 -1.09 -7.02 0.55
C ALA A 101 -1.80 -6.03 -0.37
N VAL A 102 -2.79 -6.50 -1.11
CA VAL A 102 -3.59 -5.65 -1.99
C VAL A 102 -4.43 -4.67 -1.17
N LEU A 103 -5.12 -5.12 -0.12
CA LEU A 103 -5.89 -4.24 0.78
C LEU A 103 -5.00 -3.20 1.47
N PHE A 104 -3.80 -3.61 1.90
CA PHE A 104 -2.82 -2.70 2.48
C PHE A 104 -2.43 -1.58 1.51
N SER A 105 -2.38 -1.86 0.20
CA SER A 105 -2.10 -0.84 -0.83
C SER A 105 -3.16 0.28 -0.88
N PHE A 106 -4.40 0.01 -0.47
CA PHE A 106 -5.49 0.98 -0.43
C PHE A 106 -5.60 1.72 0.91
N CYS A 107 -4.79 1.36 1.91
CA CYS A 107 -4.77 2.02 3.21
C CYS A 107 -4.13 3.41 3.18
N PHE A 108 -3.34 3.70 2.15
CA PHE A 108 -2.56 4.93 2.03
C PHE A 108 -3.20 5.91 1.05
N LYS A 109 -3.17 7.21 1.39
CA LYS A 109 -3.62 8.33 0.55
C LYS A 109 -2.49 9.34 0.31
#